data_AF-A0A2H0N3D1-F1
#
_entry.id   AF-A0A2H0N3D1-F1
#
_cell.length_a   1.000
_cell.length_b   1.000
_cell.length_c   1.000
_cell.angle_alpha   90.00
_cell.angle_beta   90.00
_cell.angle_gamma   90.00
#
_symmetry.space_group_name_H-M   'P 1'
#
loop_
_entity.id
_entity.type
_entity.pdbx_description
1 polymer ?
#
loop_
_entity_poly.entity_id
_entity_poly.type
_entity_poly.pdbx_seq_one_letter_code
_entity_poly.pdbx_strand_id
1 'polypeptide(L)' 'MKQNKYRIKDLPKIERPREKLISKGTQNLKDEELLAILLRTGREGKNVLELARQVLTKYPK' A
#
# COMPACT_ATOMS: atom_id res chain seq x y z
N MET A 1 -18.56 5.83 0.11
CA MET A 1 -17.08 5.73 0.15
C MET A 1 -16.64 5.00 -1.11
N LYS A 2 -15.88 5.66 -2.00
CA LYS A 2 -15.48 5.06 -3.29
C LYS A 2 -14.57 3.84 -3.02
N GLN A 3 -15.08 2.65 -3.30
CA GLN A 3 -14.24 1.45 -3.41
C GLN A 3 -13.31 1.68 -4.59
N ASN A 4 -12.06 2.08 -4.32
CA ASN A 4 -11.08 2.23 -5.37
C ASN A 4 -10.65 0.82 -5.79
N LYS A 5 -11.37 0.29 -6.78
CA LYS A 5 -11.27 -1.08 -7.32
C LYS A 5 -9.97 -1.34 -8.10
N TYR A 6 -8.96 -0.49 -7.93
CA TYR A 6 -7.67 -0.66 -8.60
C TYR A 6 -6.82 -1.61 -7.76
N ARG A 7 -6.39 -2.71 -8.38
CA ARG A 7 -5.38 -3.59 -7.81
C ARG A 7 -4.02 -2.90 -7.93
N ILE A 8 -3.08 -3.24 -7.06
CA ILE A 8 -1.71 -2.69 -7.13
C ILE A 8 -1.08 -2.93 -8.51
N LYS A 9 -1.42 -4.04 -9.17
CA LYS A 9 -0.96 -4.33 -10.54
C LYS A 9 -1.49 -3.37 -11.61
N ASP A 10 -2.58 -2.66 -11.35
CA ASP A 10 -3.19 -1.71 -12.28
C ASP A 10 -2.49 -0.34 -12.19
N LEU A 11 -1.68 -0.11 -11.15
CA LEU A 11 -0.82 1.06 -11.05
C LEU A 11 0.34 0.97 -12.05
N PRO A 12 0.77 2.11 -12.63
CA PRO A 12 2.05 2.20 -13.33
C PRO A 12 3.17 1.60 -12.49
N LYS A 13 4.11 0.88 -13.12
CA LYS A 13 5.19 0.19 -12.39
C LYS A 13 5.91 1.12 -11.41
N ILE A 14 6.17 2.36 -11.80
CA ILE A 14 6.89 3.35 -10.97
C ILE A 14 6.11 3.78 -9.71
N GLU A 15 4.79 3.62 -9.69
CA GLU A 15 3.93 3.97 -8.57
C GLU A 15 3.63 2.77 -7.67
N ARG A 16 3.96 1.55 -8.09
CA ARG A 16 3.76 0.37 -7.26
C ARG A 16 4.73 0.40 -6.08
N PRO A 17 4.29 0.10 -4.86
CA PRO A 17 5.11 0.28 -3.66
C PRO A 17 6.47 -0.42 -3.72
N ARG A 18 6.55 -1.65 -4.22
CA ARG A 18 7.83 -2.41 -4.27
C ARG A 18 8.80 -1.82 -5.28
N GLU A 19 8.31 -1.51 -6.47
CA GLU A 19 9.08 -0.92 -7.55
C GLU A 19 9.53 0.51 -7.20
N LYS A 20 8.67 1.29 -6.55
CA LYS A 20 8.99 2.60 -5.99
C LYS A 20 10.06 2.51 -4.90
N LEU A 21 9.98 1.50 -4.02
CA LEU A 21 10.99 1.23 -3.00
C LEU A 21 12.36 0.91 -3.63
N ILE A 22 12.40 0.08 -4.66
CA ILE A 22 13.64 -0.28 -5.37
C ILE A 22 14.25 0.95 -6.07
N SER A 23 13.43 1.77 -6.72
CA SER A 23 13.90 2.89 -7.55
C SER A 23 14.20 4.17 -6.77
N LYS A 24 13.45 4.45 -5.70
CA LYS A 24 13.51 5.74 -4.99
C LYS A 24 13.88 5.62 -3.51
N GLY A 25 14.02 4.41 -2.97
CA GLY A 25 14.28 4.17 -1.55
C GLY A 25 13.07 4.41 -0.64
N THR A 26 13.20 4.03 0.63
CA THR A 26 12.12 4.05 1.63
C THR A 26 11.57 5.45 1.91
N GLN A 27 12.41 6.47 1.81
CA GLN A 27 12.05 7.87 2.08
C GLN A 27 10.98 8.44 1.14
N ASN A 28 10.75 7.78 0.00
CA ASN A 28 9.73 8.16 -0.97
C ASN A 28 8.39 7.46 -0.74
N LEU A 29 8.29 6.54 0.22
CA LEU A 29 7.08 5.79 0.55
C LEU A 29 6.40 6.38 1.78
N LYS A 30 5.07 6.36 1.77
CA LYS A 30 4.28 6.62 2.97
C LYS A 30 4.30 5.41 3.90
N ASP A 31 4.05 5.64 5.19
CA ASP A 31 3.94 4.58 6.20
C ASP A 31 2.96 3.48 5.77
N GLU A 32 1.83 3.82 5.12
CA GLU A 32 0.89 2.81 4.63
C GLU A 32 1.45 1.98 3.45
N GLU A 33 2.31 2.56 2.63
CA GLU A 33 2.94 1.85 1.50
C GLU A 33 4.01 0.89 2.02
N LEU A 34 4.80 1.32 3.00
CA LEU A 34 5.79 0.48 3.69
C LEU A 34 5.12 -0.71 4.36
N LEU A 35 4.06 -0.46 5.14
CA LEU A 35 3.31 -1.54 5.78
C LEU A 35 2.63 -2.44 4.74
N ALA A 36 2.11 -1.90 3.65
CA ALA A 36 1.51 -2.70 2.58
C ALA A 36 2.54 -3.64 1.89
N ILE A 37 3.80 -3.23 1.78
CA ILE A 37 4.88 -4.10 1.27
C ILE A 37 5.07 -5.30 2.19
N LEU A 38 5.11 -5.07 3.51
CA LEU A 38 5.27 -6.12 4.53
C LEU A 38 4.08 -7.08 4.55
N LEU A 39 2.85 -6.57 4.43
CA LEU A 39 1.64 -7.38 4.41
C LEU A 39 1.51 -8.24 3.14
N ARG A 40 2.14 -7.85 2.03
CA ARG A 40 2.19 -8.52 0.71
C ARG A 40 0.86 -8.68 -0.01
N THR A 41 -0.24 -8.91 0.68
CA THR A 41 -1.58 -9.17 0.14
C THR A 41 -2.66 -8.49 0.97
N GLY A 42 -3.75 -8.12 0.31
CA GLY A 42 -4.96 -7.67 0.99
C GLY A 42 -5.74 -8.86 1.55
N ARG A 43 -6.98 -8.59 1.95
CA ARG A 43 -7.95 -9.62 2.34
C ARG A 43 -9.19 -9.51 1.48
N GLU A 44 -10.13 -10.44 1.63
CA GLU A 44 -11.41 -10.36 0.94
C GLU A 44 -12.08 -8.99 1.16
N GLY A 45 -12.47 -8.34 0.06
CA GLY A 45 -13.11 -7.03 0.06
C GLY A 45 -12.23 -5.82 0.38
N LYS A 46 -10.91 -5.97 0.62
CA LYS A 46 -9.99 -4.84 0.88
C LYS A 46 -8.61 -5.07 0.28
N ASN A 47 -8.11 -4.11 -0.48
CA ASN A 47 -6.74 -4.18 -1.00
C ASN A 47 -5.71 -3.95 0.13
N VAL A 48 -4.45 -4.29 -0.16
CA VAL A 48 -3.36 -4.24 0.85
C VAL A 48 -3.06 -2.82 1.35
N LEU A 49 -3.23 -1.78 0.52
CA LEU A 49 -3.06 -0.39 0.94
C LEU A 49 -4.19 0.07 1.86
N GLU A 50 -5.43 -0.34 1.59
CA GLU A 50 -6.57 -0.08 2.48
C GLU A 50 -6.39 -0.78 3.82
N LEU A 51 -5.89 -2.02 3.82
CA LEU A 51 -5.59 -2.76 5.04
C LEU A 51 -4.49 -2.07 5.84
N ALA A 52 -3.39 -1.68 5.19
CA ALA A 52 -2.29 -0.97 5.84
C ALA A 52 -2.74 0.35 6.46
N ARG A 53 -3.54 1.15 5.74
CA ARG A 53 -4.14 2.38 6.28
C ARG A 53 -5.00 2.09 7.51
N GLN A 54 -5.85 1.07 7.46
CA GLN A 54 -6.69 0.70 8.61
C GLN A 54 -5.88 0.30 9.83
N VAL A 55 -4.76 -0.43 9.65
CA VAL A 55 -3.87 -0.79 10.76
C VAL A 55 -3.28 0.47 11.39
N LEU A 56 -2.75 1.39 10.58
CA LEU A 56 -2.16 2.64 11.07
C LEU A 56 -3.18 3.58 11.72
N THR A 57 -4.41 3.63 11.21
CA THR A 57 -5.50 4.39 11.84
C THR A 57 -5.95 3.77 13.16
N LYS A 58 -5.97 2.43 13.25
CA LYS A 58 -6.38 1.72 14.47
C LYS A 58 -5.31 1.79 15.57
N TYR A 59 -4.03 1.80 15.19
CA TYR A 59 -2.89 1.84 16.09
C TYR A 59 -1.99 3.04 15.73
N PRO A 60 -2.44 4.28 16.02
CA PRO A 60 -1.62 5.46 15.83
C PRO A 60 -0.39 5.45 16.77
N LYS A 61 0.69 6.11 16.33
CA LYS A 61 1.93 6.29 17.09
C LYS A 61 1.71 7.08 18.37
#